data_AF-A0A7W4WBP4-F1
#
_entry.id   AF-A0A7W4WBP4-F1
#
_cell.length_a   1.000
_cell.length_b   1.000
_cell.length_c   1.000
_cell.angle_alpha   90.00
_cell.angle_beta   90.00
_cell.angle_gamma   90.00
#
_symmetry.space_group_name_H-M   'P 1'
#
loop_
_entity.id
_entity.type
_entity.pdbx_description
1 polymer ?
#
loop_
_entity_poly.entity_id
_entity_poly.type
_entity_poly.pdbx_seq_one_letter_code
_entity_poly.pdbx_strand_id
1 'polypeptide(L)'
;MIQTSQTRPSWSKAISIGIAVSILTAIVMVSLLKAGVSPFPKPPSLAFAETLLGRTLPMPVGLLFHTAYVTFWSVVFVRYFPRKNLLTALGLAAVLWVAILLVFFPVVGWGIAGLAIGPKLIPASALPHLLFGLLLWGLDRYFGKQVGP
;
A
#
# COMPACT_ATOMS: atom_id res chain seq x y z
N MET A 1 -0.90 -23.16 -34.29
CA MET A 1 -0.32 -22.15 -33.38
C MET A 1 -1.39 -21.81 -32.35
N ILE A 2 -1.36 -22.44 -31.17
CA ILE A 2 -2.40 -22.21 -30.13
C ILE A 2 -1.99 -20.93 -29.38
N GLN A 3 -2.66 -19.82 -29.65
CA GLN A 3 -2.63 -18.65 -28.78
C GLN A 3 -3.29 -19.05 -27.46
N THR A 4 -2.49 -19.38 -26.45
CA THR A 4 -2.99 -19.44 -25.07
C THR A 4 -3.34 -18.01 -24.67
N SER A 5 -4.62 -17.67 -24.69
CA SER A 5 -5.09 -16.44 -24.08
C SER A 5 -4.67 -16.47 -22.61
N GLN A 6 -3.69 -15.66 -22.22
CA GLN A 6 -3.32 -15.49 -20.82
C GLN A 6 -4.55 -14.94 -20.09
N THR A 7 -5.29 -15.82 -19.42
CA THR A 7 -6.49 -15.44 -18.68
C THR A 7 -6.05 -14.55 -17.52
N ARG A 8 -6.44 -13.28 -17.56
CA ARG A 8 -6.17 -12.33 -16.48
C ARG A 8 -6.73 -12.89 -15.17
N PRO A 9 -6.01 -12.74 -14.03
CA PRO A 9 -6.56 -13.14 -12.74
C PRO A 9 -7.93 -12.49 -12.48
N SER A 10 -8.82 -13.25 -11.84
CA SER A 10 -10.17 -12.77 -11.56
C SER A 10 -10.16 -11.49 -10.70
N TRP A 11 -11.20 -10.66 -10.86
CA TRP A 11 -11.38 -9.47 -10.04
C TRP A 11 -11.46 -9.82 -8.55
N SER A 12 -12.19 -10.88 -8.20
CA SER A 12 -12.32 -11.35 -6.83
C SER A 12 -10.95 -11.67 -6.22
N LYS A 13 -10.10 -12.42 -6.93
CA LYS A 13 -8.75 -12.75 -6.46
C LYS A 13 -7.92 -11.48 -6.22
N ALA A 14 -7.90 -10.57 -7.20
CA ALA A 14 -7.10 -9.36 -7.11
C ALA A 14 -7.53 -8.44 -5.96
N ILE A 15 -8.85 -8.30 -5.76
CA ILE A 15 -9.43 -7.51 -4.66
C ILE A 15 -9.12 -8.19 -3.32
N SER A 16 -9.32 -9.50 -3.18
CA SER A 16 -9.04 -10.23 -1.95
C SER A 16 -7.57 -10.14 -1.53
N ILE A 17 -6.64 -10.24 -2.49
CA ILE A 17 -5.21 -10.01 -2.22
C ILE A 17 -4.99 -8.58 -1.71
N GLY A 18 -5.58 -7.58 -2.37
CA GLY A 18 -5.43 -6.19 -1.97
C GLY A 18 -5.94 -5.88 -0.56
N ILE A 19 -7.12 -6.42 -0.21
CA ILE A 19 -7.68 -6.30 1.14
C ILE A 19 -6.77 -6.98 2.16
N ALA A 20 -6.27 -8.18 1.87
CA ALA A 20 -5.35 -8.90 2.76
C ALA A 20 -4.03 -8.13 2.99
N VAL A 21 -3.41 -7.62 1.92
CA VAL A 21 -2.20 -6.77 2.02
C VAL A 21 -2.47 -5.54 2.87
N SER A 22 -3.62 -4.88 2.68
CA SER A 22 -4.00 -3.69 3.44
C SER A 22 -4.15 -4.00 4.93
N ILE A 23 -4.90 -5.05 5.29
CA ILE A 23 -5.15 -5.42 6.68
C ILE A 23 -3.82 -5.75 7.38
N LEU A 24 -2.99 -6.59 6.76
CA LEU A 24 -1.72 -7.02 7.34
C LEU A 24 -0.77 -5.84 7.57
N THR A 25 -0.68 -4.94 6.58
CA THR A 25 0.16 -3.74 6.70
C THR A 25 -0.40 -2.78 7.75
N ALA A 26 -1.72 -2.58 7.79
CA ALA A 26 -2.39 -1.74 8.79
C ALA A 26 -2.17 -2.26 10.22
N ILE A 27 -2.24 -3.58 10.45
CA ILE A 27 -1.97 -4.19 11.76
C ILE A 27 -0.55 -3.81 12.23
N VAL A 28 0.46 -4.00 11.38
CA VAL A 28 1.85 -3.67 11.74
C VAL A 28 1.99 -2.18 12.05
N MET A 29 1.50 -1.31 11.16
CA MET A 29 1.73 0.14 11.31
C MET A 29 0.93 0.75 12.47
N VAL A 30 -0.32 0.31 12.69
CA VAL A 30 -1.12 0.74 13.84
C VAL A 30 -0.49 0.26 15.14
N SER A 31 0.10 -0.93 15.17
CA SER A 31 0.81 -1.44 16.35
C SER A 31 2.05 -0.60 16.66
N LEU A 32 2.85 -0.27 15.65
CA LEU A 32 4.03 0.60 15.82
C LEU A 32 3.66 2.02 16.28
N LEU A 33 2.53 2.56 15.78
CA LEU A 33 2.01 3.86 16.21
C LEU A 33 1.57 3.81 17.68
N LYS A 34 0.77 2.80 18.06
CA LYS A 34 0.30 2.62 19.44
C LYS A 34 1.45 2.38 20.43
N ALA A 35 2.53 1.76 19.98
CA ALA A 35 3.74 1.54 20.77
C ALA A 35 4.61 2.81 20.90
N GLY A 36 4.26 3.93 20.26
CA GLY A 36 5.04 5.17 20.29
C GLY A 36 6.37 5.11 19.52
N VAL A 37 6.61 4.05 18.75
CA VAL A 37 7.84 3.85 17.97
C VAL A 37 7.78 4.58 16.62
N SER A 38 6.56 4.79 16.11
CA SER A 38 6.35 5.48 14.84
C SER A 38 6.67 6.98 14.96
N PRO A 39 7.50 7.55 14.05
CA PRO A 39 7.75 8.99 14.03
C PRO A 39 6.61 9.78 13.36
N PHE A 40 5.56 9.10 12.87
CA PHE A 40 4.42 9.76 12.26
C PHE A 40 3.54 10.44 13.31
N PRO A 41 3.14 11.72 13.11
CA PRO A 41 2.21 12.39 14.01
C PRO A 41 0.84 11.71 14.06
N LYS A 42 0.40 11.15 12.92
CA LYS A 42 -0.83 10.36 12.78
C LYS A 42 -0.70 9.45 11.53
N PRO A 43 -1.59 8.45 11.33
CA PRO A 43 -1.56 7.64 10.12
C PRO A 43 -1.63 8.48 8.84
N PRO A 44 -0.77 8.27 7.83
CA PRO A 44 -0.77 9.10 6.61
C PRO A 44 -2.09 9.12 5.85
N SER A 45 -2.81 8.00 5.78
CA SER A 45 -4.13 7.93 5.14
C SER A 45 -5.20 8.70 5.91
N LEU A 46 -5.07 8.81 7.24
CA LEU A 46 -5.94 9.64 8.06
C LEU A 46 -5.64 11.13 7.81
N ALA A 47 -4.35 11.52 7.84
CA ALA A 47 -3.94 12.89 7.53
C ALA A 47 -4.42 13.34 6.14
N PHE A 48 -4.32 12.46 5.15
CA PHE A 48 -4.82 12.71 3.81
C PHE A 48 -6.34 12.87 3.78
N ALA A 49 -7.09 11.98 4.44
CA ALA A 49 -8.55 12.06 4.50
C ALA A 49 -9.02 13.37 5.17
N GLU A 50 -8.37 13.77 6.27
CA GLU A 50 -8.68 15.03 6.97
C GLU A 50 -8.36 16.25 6.10
N THR A 51 -7.25 16.22 5.37
CA THR A 51 -6.86 17.27 4.42
C THR A 51 -7.89 17.39 3.30
N LEU A 52 -8.32 16.25 2.73
CA LEU A 52 -9.29 16.22 1.63
C LEU A 52 -10.68 16.69 2.06
N LEU A 53 -11.12 16.32 3.26
CA LEU A 53 -12.45 16.63 3.77
C LEU A 53 -12.50 17.92 4.62
N GLY A 54 -11.36 18.57 4.84
CA GLY A 54 -11.26 19.83 5.58
C GLY A 54 -11.70 19.75 7.05
N ARG A 55 -11.65 18.56 7.66
CA ARG A 55 -12.11 18.34 9.05
C ARG A 55 -11.41 17.16 9.69
N THR A 56 -11.45 17.10 11.02
CA THR A 56 -10.96 15.94 11.76
C THR A 56 -11.84 14.71 11.52
N LEU A 57 -11.21 13.55 11.49
CA LEU A 57 -11.88 12.28 11.17
C LEU A 57 -11.50 11.19 12.17
N PRO A 58 -12.40 10.23 12.44
CA PRO A 58 -12.05 9.10 13.26
C PRO A 58 -11.15 8.13 12.48
N MET A 59 -10.29 7.42 13.19
CA MET A 59 -9.29 6.48 12.64
C MET A 59 -9.84 5.48 11.60
N PRO A 60 -11.06 4.90 11.75
CA PRO A 60 -11.62 4.00 10.74
C PRO A 60 -11.74 4.62 9.35
N VAL A 61 -11.98 5.93 9.23
CA VAL A 61 -12.03 6.61 7.93
C VAL A 61 -10.66 6.59 7.26
N GLY A 62 -9.60 6.85 8.03
CA GLY A 62 -8.22 6.71 7.54
C GLY A 62 -7.89 5.28 7.11
N LEU A 63 -8.39 4.26 7.81
CA LEU A 63 -8.23 2.86 7.38
C LEU A 63 -8.96 2.56 6.08
N LEU A 64 -10.17 3.08 5.88
CA LEU A 64 -10.91 2.90 4.62
C LEU A 64 -10.15 3.51 3.43
N PHE A 65 -9.61 4.72 3.59
CA PHE A 65 -8.75 5.34 2.56
C PHE A 65 -7.51 4.50 2.26
N HIS A 66 -6.85 3.99 3.31
CA HIS A 66 -5.70 3.10 3.15
C HIS A 66 -6.07 1.82 2.40
N THR A 67 -7.16 1.17 2.78
CA THR A 67 -7.63 -0.06 2.14
C THR A 67 -8.03 0.16 0.69
N ALA A 68 -8.73 1.25 0.38
CA ALA A 68 -9.06 1.59 -1.00
C ALA A 68 -7.79 1.76 -1.84
N TYR A 69 -6.82 2.52 -1.34
CA TYR A 69 -5.58 2.81 -2.07
C TYR A 69 -4.69 1.58 -2.27
N VAL A 70 -4.46 0.79 -1.21
CA VAL A 70 -3.67 -0.45 -1.29
C VAL A 70 -4.35 -1.48 -2.18
N THR A 71 -5.68 -1.61 -2.09
CA THR A 71 -6.42 -2.55 -2.93
C THR A 71 -6.35 -2.14 -4.39
N PHE A 72 -6.50 -0.86 -4.70
CA PHE A 72 -6.35 -0.34 -6.05
C PHE A 72 -5.01 -0.73 -6.66
N TRP A 73 -3.89 -0.44 -5.99
CA TRP A 73 -2.56 -0.77 -6.52
C TRP A 73 -2.26 -2.27 -6.56
N SER A 74 -2.80 -3.04 -5.62
CA SER A 74 -2.72 -4.51 -5.66
C SER A 74 -3.46 -5.07 -6.87
N VAL A 75 -4.64 -4.53 -7.19
CA VAL A 75 -5.40 -4.91 -8.39
C VAL A 75 -4.64 -4.54 -9.66
N VAL A 76 -4.05 -3.34 -9.70
CA VAL A 76 -3.19 -2.89 -10.82
C VAL A 76 -2.07 -3.90 -11.07
N PHE A 77 -1.34 -4.28 -10.01
CA PHE A 77 -0.27 -5.25 -10.10
C PHE A 77 -0.76 -6.64 -10.56
N VAL A 78 -1.73 -7.21 -9.84
CA VAL A 78 -2.16 -8.60 -10.05
C VAL A 78 -2.75 -8.80 -11.46
N ARG A 79 -3.45 -7.81 -12.00
CA ARG A 79 -4.17 -7.95 -13.27
C ARG A 79 -3.42 -7.46 -14.50
N TYR A 80 -2.58 -6.42 -14.34
CA TYR A 80 -2.05 -5.69 -15.49
C TYR A 80 -0.53 -5.78 -15.62
N PHE A 81 0.19 -6.20 -14.58
CA PHE A 81 1.64 -6.36 -14.72
C PHE A 81 1.95 -7.62 -15.54
N PRO A 82 2.77 -7.52 -16.61
CA PRO A 82 3.11 -8.66 -17.45
C PRO A 82 4.03 -9.66 -16.75
N ARG A 83 4.83 -9.18 -15.79
CA ARG A 83 5.67 -10.00 -14.91
C ARG A 83 5.28 -9.69 -13.48
N LYS A 84 5.06 -10.75 -12.69
CA LYS A 84 4.61 -10.66 -11.29
C LYS A 84 5.61 -11.33 -10.37
N ASN A 85 6.86 -10.91 -10.48
CA ASN A 85 7.96 -11.40 -9.64
C ASN A 85 8.26 -10.39 -8.52
N LEU A 86 9.16 -10.78 -7.60
CA LEU A 86 9.52 -9.95 -6.45
C LEU A 86 10.02 -8.56 -6.87
N LEU A 87 10.86 -8.50 -7.90
CA LEU A 87 11.41 -7.23 -8.39
C LEU A 87 10.31 -6.28 -8.88
N THR A 88 9.32 -6.78 -9.62
CA THR A 88 8.20 -5.95 -10.08
C THR A 88 7.30 -5.47 -8.94
N ALA A 89 7.12 -6.27 -7.89
CA ALA A 89 6.34 -5.87 -6.72
C ALA A 89 7.08 -4.82 -5.88
N LEU A 90 8.39 -5.02 -5.66
CA LEU A 90 9.25 -4.05 -5.00
C LEU A 90 9.42 -2.77 -5.82
N GLY A 91 9.43 -2.86 -7.15
CA GLY A 91 9.43 -1.70 -8.04
C GLY A 91 8.17 -0.86 -7.88
N LEU A 92 6.98 -1.50 -7.84
CA LEU A 92 5.73 -0.79 -7.53
C LEU A 92 5.78 -0.16 -6.13
N ALA A 93 6.25 -0.91 -5.12
CA ALA A 93 6.42 -0.37 -3.77
C ALA A 93 7.33 0.86 -3.73
N ALA A 94 8.44 0.85 -4.46
CA ALA A 94 9.36 1.98 -4.56
C ALA A 94 8.70 3.20 -5.21
N VAL A 95 7.92 3.01 -6.29
CA VAL A 95 7.16 4.09 -6.93
C VAL A 95 6.16 4.70 -5.96
N LEU A 96 5.41 3.87 -5.23
CA LEU A 96 4.45 4.36 -4.23
C LEU A 96 5.12 5.06 -3.06
N TRP A 97 6.31 4.60 -2.66
CA TRP A 97 7.13 5.27 -1.65
C TRP A 97 7.59 6.66 -2.14
N VAL A 98 8.05 6.77 -3.38
CA VAL A 98 8.36 8.09 -3.96
C VAL A 98 7.12 8.98 -4.02
N ALA A 99 5.95 8.42 -4.35
CA ALA A 99 4.69 9.16 -4.36
C ALA A 99 4.32 9.69 -2.97
N ILE A 100 4.52 8.91 -1.89
CA ILE A 100 4.25 9.43 -0.55
C ILE A 100 5.19 10.59 -0.18
N LEU A 101 6.47 10.50 -0.55
CA LEU A 101 7.48 11.52 -0.26
C LEU A 101 7.23 12.83 -1.02
N LEU A 102 6.85 12.74 -2.30
CA LEU A 102 6.78 13.91 -3.19
C LEU A 102 5.37 14.47 -3.39
N VAL A 103 4.32 13.71 -3.08
CA VAL A 103 2.93 14.12 -3.30
C VAL A 103 2.18 14.16 -1.98
N PHE A 104 2.02 13.01 -1.31
CA PHE A 104 1.13 12.94 -0.16
C PHE A 104 1.65 13.74 1.03
N PHE A 105 2.94 13.65 1.36
CA PHE A 105 3.52 14.43 2.47
C PHE A 105 3.40 15.95 2.26
N PRO A 106 3.75 16.53 1.10
CA PRO A 106 3.44 17.93 0.83
C PRO A 106 1.95 18.27 0.94
N VAL A 107 1.07 17.45 0.37
CA VAL A 107 -0.38 17.69 0.39
C VAL A 107 -0.92 17.79 1.83
N VAL A 108 -0.45 16.93 2.74
CA VAL A 108 -0.89 16.95 4.15
C VAL A 108 -0.11 17.93 5.03
N GLY A 109 0.73 18.78 4.43
CA GLY A 109 1.51 19.81 5.13
C GLY A 109 2.78 19.31 5.84
N TRP A 110 3.27 18.10 5.54
CA TRP A 110 4.50 17.55 6.12
C TRP A 110 5.76 17.89 5.30
N GLY A 111 5.60 18.60 4.18
CA GLY A 111 6.69 19.01 3.30
C GLY A 111 7.25 17.88 2.45
N ILE A 112 8.15 18.22 1.53
CA ILE A 112 8.83 17.25 0.65
C ILE A 112 9.62 16.26 1.52
N ALA A 113 9.43 14.97 1.24
CA ALA A 113 10.02 13.86 1.97
C ALA A 113 9.70 13.82 3.49
N GLY A 114 8.70 14.59 3.95
CA GLY A 114 8.32 14.66 5.36
C GLY A 114 9.24 15.54 6.21
N LEU A 115 10.07 16.37 5.59
CA LEU A 115 11.12 17.14 6.28
C LEU A 115 10.59 18.24 7.20
N ALA A 116 9.32 18.66 7.05
CA ALA A 116 8.72 19.60 8.01
C ALA A 116 8.43 18.94 9.37
N ILE A 117 8.33 17.60 9.42
CA ILE A 117 8.20 16.82 10.66
C ILE A 117 9.58 16.30 11.09
N GLY A 118 10.35 15.75 10.15
CA GLY A 118 11.74 15.34 10.39
C GLY A 118 12.23 14.23 9.47
N PRO A 119 13.56 14.08 9.29
CA PRO A 119 14.15 13.16 8.33
C PRO A 119 13.84 11.68 8.61
N LYS A 120 13.46 11.33 9.84
CA LYS A 120 13.03 9.98 10.22
C LYS A 120 11.80 9.50 9.46
N LEU A 121 10.98 10.39 8.90
CA LEU A 121 9.81 10.02 8.10
C LEU A 121 10.18 9.32 6.79
N ILE A 122 11.39 9.55 6.25
CA ILE A 122 11.86 8.92 5.02
C ILE A 122 11.94 7.39 5.19
N PRO A 123 12.78 6.84 6.09
CA PRO A 123 12.83 5.40 6.32
C PRO A 123 11.54 4.86 6.96
N ALA A 124 10.89 5.62 7.83
CA ALA A 124 9.64 5.17 8.45
C ALA A 124 8.50 5.01 7.43
N SER A 125 8.47 5.82 6.38
CA SER A 125 7.54 5.66 5.26
C SER A 125 7.96 4.55 4.30
N ALA A 126 9.25 4.23 4.19
CA ALA A 126 9.72 3.12 3.36
C ALA A 126 9.23 1.77 3.88
N LEU A 127 9.18 1.58 5.20
CA LEU A 127 8.76 0.34 5.85
C LEU A 127 7.40 -0.19 5.38
N PRO A 128 6.28 0.56 5.46
CA PRO A 128 4.99 0.06 4.98
C PRO A 128 4.97 -0.23 3.47
N HIS A 129 5.78 0.46 2.66
CA HIS A 129 5.87 0.18 1.23
C HIS A 129 6.66 -1.10 0.95
N LEU A 130 7.75 -1.34 1.69
CA LEU A 130 8.47 -2.60 1.63
C LEU A 130 7.56 -3.77 2.04
N LEU A 131 6.82 -3.63 3.14
CA LEU A 131 5.82 -4.60 3.57
C LEU A 131 4.77 -4.85 2.50
N PHE A 132 4.22 -3.78 1.90
CA PHE A 132 3.29 -3.89 0.76
C PHE A 132 3.88 -4.74 -0.37
N GLY A 133 5.10 -4.44 -0.83
CA GLY A 133 5.73 -5.16 -1.94
C GLY A 133 5.97 -6.65 -1.63
N LEU A 134 6.46 -6.95 -0.44
CA LEU A 134 6.71 -8.33 0.02
C LEU A 134 5.41 -9.13 0.16
N LEU A 135 4.40 -8.54 0.81
CA LEU A 135 3.09 -9.17 0.99
C LEU A 135 2.36 -9.36 -0.34
N LEU A 136 2.37 -8.36 -1.21
CA LEU A 136 1.74 -8.42 -2.53
C LEU A 136 2.34 -9.55 -3.38
N TRP A 137 3.67 -9.62 -3.44
CA TRP A 137 4.35 -10.70 -4.15
C TRP A 137 4.05 -12.07 -3.52
N GLY A 138 4.18 -12.19 -2.20
CA GLY A 138 3.95 -13.45 -1.50
C GLY A 138 2.52 -13.96 -1.69
N LEU A 139 1.53 -13.10 -1.50
CA LEU A 139 0.13 -13.46 -1.62
C LEU A 139 -0.24 -13.81 -3.07
N ASP A 140 0.19 -13.04 -4.09
CA ASP A 140 -0.08 -13.42 -5.49
C ASP A 140 0.62 -14.76 -5.86
N ARG A 141 1.82 -15.01 -5.32
CA ARG A 141 2.60 -16.22 -5.59
C ARG A 141 2.00 -17.49 -5.00
N TYR A 142 1.52 -17.43 -3.76
CA TYR A 142 1.05 -18.60 -3.00
C TYR A 142 -0.45 -18.83 -3.11
N PHE A 143 -1.27 -17.77 -3.14
CA PHE A 143 -2.70 -17.90 -3.46
C PHE A 143 -2.96 -18.03 -4.97
N GLY A 144 -1.94 -17.84 -5.82
CA GLY A 144 -2.03 -18.07 -7.26
C GLY A 144 -1.80 -19.50 -7.73
N LYS A 145 -1.49 -20.44 -6.83
CA LYS A 145 -1.23 -21.85 -7.14
C LYS A 145 -2.43 -22.78 -6.95
N GLN A 146 -3.59 -22.28 -6.52
CA GLN A 146 -4.79 -23.11 -6.33
C GLN A 146 -5.90 -22.65 -7.27
N VAL A 147 -6.11 -23.39 -8.37
CA VAL A 147 -7.36 -24.06 -8.77
C VAL A 147 -7.07 -24.76 -10.10
N GLY A 148 -7.00 -26.08 -10.04
CA GLY A 148 -7.06 -27.00 -11.16
C GLY A 148 -7.07 -28.42 -10.56
N PRO A 149 -8.11 -29.24 -10.81
CA PRO A 149 -8.04 -30.67 -10.49
C PRO A 149 -6.88 -31.34 -11.23
#